data_AF-A0A1J5IY00-F1
#
_entry.id   AF-A0A1J5IY00-F1
#
_cell.length_a   1.000
_cell.length_b   1.000
_cell.length_c   1.000
_cell.angle_alpha   90.00
_cell.angle_beta   90.00
_cell.angle_gamma   90.00
#
_symmetry.space_group_name_H-M   'P 1'
#
loop_
_entity.id
_entity.type
_entity.pdbx_description
1 polymer ?
#
loop_
_entity_poly.entity_id
_entity_poly.type
_entity_poly.pdbx_seq_one_letter_code
_entity_poly.pdbx_strand_id
1 'polypeptide(L)'
;MPDKRTIITIAGILFIAGFVSLFASGSPDGLEHTAGSLGLAAPERSWWQGLIPDYAVPGLGSSPLATSLAGLIGALLVYGLFAGAARRITKNFSSRLPVDKA
;
A
#
# COMPACT_ATOMS: atom_id res chain seq x y z
N MET A 1 -20.04 4.44 12.84
CA MET A 1 -19.47 5.41 11.88
C MET A 1 -18.03 5.68 12.29
N PRO A 2 -17.08 5.87 11.35
CA PRO A 2 -15.71 6.22 11.71
C PRO A 2 -15.71 7.54 12.49
N ASP A 3 -14.94 7.60 13.56
CA ASP A 3 -14.77 8.80 14.36
C ASP A 3 -13.96 9.86 13.60
N LYS A 4 -14.02 11.10 14.06
CA LYS A 4 -13.34 12.23 13.41
C LYS A 4 -11.83 12.01 13.26
N ARG A 5 -11.18 11.31 14.21
CA ARG A 5 -9.73 11.05 14.15
C ARG A 5 -9.43 10.05 13.03
N THR A 6 -10.19 8.96 12.96
CA THR A 6 -10.04 7.97 11.88
C THR A 6 -10.20 8.61 10.49
N ILE A 7 -11.18 9.50 10.31
CA ILE A 7 -11.37 10.21 9.03
C ILE A 7 -10.14 11.05 8.69
N ILE A 8 -9.61 11.81 9.65
CA ILE A 8 -8.41 12.64 9.46
C ILE A 8 -7.20 11.77 9.09
N THR A 9 -7.01 10.63 9.77
CA THR A 9 -5.92 9.70 9.48
C THR A 9 -6.03 9.12 8.08
N ILE A 10 -7.21 8.64 7.67
CA ILE A 10 -7.41 8.10 6.31
C ILE A 10 -7.17 9.18 5.26
N ALA A 11 -7.68 10.40 5.48
CA ALA A 11 -7.45 11.52 4.57
C ALA A 11 -5.95 11.86 4.44
N GLY A 12 -5.22 11.87 5.56
CA GLY A 12 -3.77 12.10 5.57
C GLY A 12 -3.00 11.02 4.80
N ILE A 13 -3.37 9.75 4.98
CA ILE A 13 -2.76 8.63 4.24
C ILE A 13 -3.00 8.78 2.74
N LEU A 14 -4.24 9.07 2.32
CA LEU A 14 -4.58 9.25 0.90
C LEU A 14 -3.88 10.47 0.30
N PHE A 15 -3.74 11.55 1.07
CA PHE A 15 -3.01 12.73 0.64
C PHE A 15 -1.52 12.43 0.42
N ILE A 16 -0.88 11.69 1.33
CA ILE A 16 0.52 11.30 1.16
C ILE A 16 0.68 10.35 -0.04
N ALA A 17 -0.16 9.31 -0.11
CA ALA A 17 -0.08 8.30 -1.16
C ALA A 17 -0.39 8.86 -2.56
N GLY A 18 -1.30 9.83 -2.67
CA GLY A 18 -1.71 10.41 -3.95
C GLY A 18 -0.94 11.66 -4.35
N PHE A 19 -0.72 12.60 -3.43
CA PHE A 19 -0.16 13.91 -3.76
C PHE A 19 1.34 14.00 -3.46
N VAL A 20 1.75 13.60 -2.26
CA VAL A 20 3.17 13.70 -1.85
C VAL A 20 4.04 12.74 -2.68
N SER A 21 3.51 11.58 -3.05
CA SER A 21 4.20 10.60 -3.90
C SER A 21 4.57 11.11 -5.30
N LEU A 22 3.88 12.14 -5.83
CA LEU A 22 4.24 12.77 -7.11
C LEU A 22 5.62 13.44 -7.07
N PHE A 23 6.11 13.76 -5.87
CA PHE A 23 7.41 14.36 -5.64
C PHE A 23 8.47 13.34 -5.19
N ALA A 24 8.15 12.04 -5.24
CA ALA A 24 9.11 11.00 -4.93
C ALA A 24 10.24 10.96 -5.98
N SER A 25 11.48 10.85 -5.51
CA SER A 25 12.65 10.72 -6.40
C SER A 25 12.63 9.36 -7.10
N GLY A 26 12.95 9.35 -8.39
CA GLY A 26 13.19 8.12 -9.17
C GLY A 26 14.66 7.69 -9.19
N SER A 27 15.51 8.28 -8.36
CA SER A 27 16.94 7.92 -8.28
C SER A 27 17.14 6.54 -7.66
N PRO A 28 18.11 5.73 -8.14
CA PRO A 28 18.46 4.46 -7.52
C PRO A 28 18.88 4.67 -6.07
N ASP A 29 18.57 3.70 -5.22
CA ASP A 29 19.00 3.74 -3.83
C ASP A 29 20.51 3.48 -3.70
N GLY A 30 21.05 3.65 -2.49
CA GLY A 30 22.49 3.49 -2.27
C GLY A 30 23.01 2.08 -2.58
N LEU A 31 22.16 1.06 -2.45
CA LEU A 31 22.51 -0.33 -2.73
C LEU A 31 22.57 -0.58 -4.24
N GLU A 32 21.53 -0.15 -4.96
CA GLU A 32 21.42 -0.25 -6.41
C GLU A 32 22.51 0.58 -7.10
N HIS A 33 22.77 1.80 -6.62
CA HIS A 33 23.84 2.64 -7.15
C HIS A 33 25.23 2.01 -6.97
N THR A 34 25.50 1.43 -5.80
CA THR A 34 26.78 0.75 -5.52
C THR A 34 26.90 -0.55 -6.32
N ALA A 35 25.81 -1.33 -6.41
CA ALA A 35 25.78 -2.56 -7.20
C ALA A 35 26.01 -2.28 -8.69
N GLY A 36 25.38 -1.22 -9.23
CA GLY A 36 25.61 -0.74 -10.59
C GLY A 36 27.06 -0.32 -10.81
N SER A 37 27.64 0.43 -9.86
CA SER A 37 29.03 0.91 -9.94
C SER A 37 30.06 -0.23 -9.92
N LEU A 38 29.78 -1.33 -9.21
CA LEU A 38 30.66 -2.50 -9.11
C LEU A 38 30.40 -3.55 -10.20
N GLY A 39 29.40 -3.35 -11.08
CA GLY A 39 28.97 -4.36 -12.05
C GLY A 39 28.31 -5.59 -11.41
N LEU A 40 27.86 -5.45 -10.16
CA LEU A 40 27.18 -6.49 -9.37
C LEU A 40 25.65 -6.38 -9.45
N ALA A 41 25.12 -5.48 -10.28
CA ALA A 41 23.68 -5.36 -10.54
C ALA A 41 23.15 -6.71 -11.05
N ALA A 42 22.52 -7.47 -10.15
CA ALA A 42 21.91 -8.73 -10.49
C ALA A 42 20.56 -8.45 -11.19
N PRO A 43 20.18 -9.24 -12.21
CA PRO A 43 18.81 -9.25 -12.69
C PRO A 43 17.90 -9.54 -11.51
N GLU A 44 16.78 -8.82 -11.40
CA GLU A 44 15.76 -9.08 -10.38
C GLU A 44 15.16 -10.48 -10.58
N ARG A 45 15.81 -11.50 -10.01
CA ARG A 45 15.34 -12.89 -10.05
C ARG A 45 14.43 -13.13 -8.85
N SER A 46 13.27 -12.49 -8.87
CA SER A 46 12.18 -12.85 -7.97
C SER A 46 11.28 -13.89 -8.66
N TRP A 47 10.87 -14.92 -7.91
CA TRP A 47 9.86 -15.87 -8.37
C TRP A 47 8.46 -15.23 -8.44
N TRP A 48 8.30 -14.07 -7.81
CA TRP A 48 7.10 -13.25 -7.80
C TRP A 48 7.49 -11.77 -7.80
N GLN A 49 7.04 -11.03 -8.82
CA GLN A 49 7.37 -9.62 -9.03
C GLN A 49 6.43 -8.66 -8.30
N GLY A 50 5.38 -9.16 -7.63
CA GLY A 50 4.36 -8.32 -7.01
C GLY A 50 3.18 -8.01 -7.93
N LEU A 51 2.19 -7.28 -7.40
CA LEU A 51 1.02 -6.85 -8.18
C LEU A 51 1.32 -5.67 -9.11
N ILE A 52 2.18 -4.73 -8.66
CA ILE A 52 2.56 -3.53 -9.40
C ILE A 52 4.07 -3.33 -9.20
N PRO A 53 4.93 -4.13 -9.88
CA PRO A 53 6.39 -3.97 -9.80
C PRO A 53 6.79 -2.55 -10.21
N ASP A 54 7.80 -2.01 -9.53
CA ASP A 54 8.34 -0.66 -9.76
C ASP A 54 7.31 0.47 -9.78
N TYR A 55 6.15 0.24 -9.17
CA TYR A 55 4.99 1.15 -9.24
C TYR A 55 4.55 1.46 -10.68
N ALA A 56 4.92 0.60 -11.64
CA ALA A 56 4.60 0.74 -13.05
C ALA A 56 3.16 0.29 -13.30
N VAL A 57 2.27 1.26 -13.50
CA VAL A 57 0.88 0.98 -13.87
C VAL A 57 0.80 0.76 -15.39
N PRO A 58 0.21 -0.36 -15.87
CA PRO A 58 0.04 -0.62 -17.30
C PRO A 58 -0.63 0.56 -18.02
N GLY A 59 -0.01 1.03 -19.09
CA GLY A 59 -0.49 2.18 -19.87
C GLY A 59 -0.01 3.57 -19.39
N LEU A 60 0.61 3.67 -18.21
CA LEU A 60 1.14 4.92 -17.65
C LEU A 60 2.68 4.93 -17.48
N GLY A 61 3.34 3.80 -17.64
CA GLY A 61 4.81 3.67 -17.56
C GLY A 61 5.36 4.03 -16.18
N SER A 62 6.65 4.39 -16.11
CA SER A 62 7.35 4.85 -14.90
C SER A 62 7.19 6.37 -14.67
N SER A 63 5.96 6.88 -14.81
CA SER A 63 5.62 8.28 -14.57
C SER A 63 5.32 8.53 -13.09
N PRO A 64 5.57 9.73 -12.54
CA PRO A 64 5.14 10.08 -11.18
C PRO A 64 3.64 9.82 -10.92
N LEU A 65 2.82 9.95 -11.97
CA LEU A 65 1.39 9.63 -11.91
C LEU A 65 1.13 8.14 -11.69
N ALA A 66 1.95 7.26 -12.27
CA ALA A 66 1.87 5.82 -12.05
C ALA A 66 2.23 5.47 -10.60
N THR A 67 3.29 6.09 -10.06
CA THR A 67 3.69 5.95 -8.65
C THR A 67 2.58 6.35 -7.69
N SER A 68 1.95 7.50 -7.95
CA SER A 68 0.81 7.98 -7.16
C SER A 68 -0.38 7.02 -7.21
N LEU A 69 -0.75 6.55 -8.41
CA LEU A 69 -1.87 5.63 -8.57
C LEU A 69 -1.60 4.28 -7.91
N ALA A 70 -0.39 3.74 -8.06
CA ALA A 70 0.03 2.51 -7.40
C ALA A 70 -0.03 2.64 -5.86
N GLY A 71 0.41 3.78 -5.31
CA GLY A 71 0.31 4.09 -3.88
C GLY A 71 -1.14 4.14 -3.38
N LEU A 72 -2.03 4.81 -4.12
CA LEU A 72 -3.47 4.87 -3.79
C LEU A 72 -4.12 3.49 -3.84
N ILE A 73 -3.86 2.71 -4.89
CA ILE A 73 -4.40 1.35 -5.05
C ILE A 73 -3.92 0.47 -3.90
N GLY A 74 -2.63 0.49 -3.57
CA GLY A 74 -2.06 -0.28 -2.47
C GLY A 74 -2.68 0.08 -1.11
N ALA A 75 -2.79 1.38 -0.81
CA ALA A 75 -3.38 1.85 0.44
C ALA A 75 -4.84 1.40 0.59
N LEU A 76 -5.64 1.52 -0.48
CA LEU A 76 -7.04 1.09 -0.48
C LEU A 76 -7.17 -0.43 -0.35
N LEU A 77 -6.31 -1.21 -1.02
CA LEU A 77 -6.29 -2.67 -0.93
C LEU A 77 -6.03 -3.14 0.51
N VAL A 78 -4.96 -2.62 1.14
CA VAL A 78 -4.60 -2.96 2.51
C VAL A 78 -5.73 -2.56 3.47
N TYR A 79 -6.22 -1.33 3.38
CA TYR A 79 -7.32 -0.87 4.22
C TYR A 79 -8.57 -1.75 4.05
N GLY A 80 -8.97 -2.04 2.82
CA GLY A 80 -10.14 -2.86 2.52
C GLY A 80 -10.01 -4.28 3.07
N LEU A 81 -8.83 -4.90 2.91
CA LEU A 81 -8.55 -6.25 3.40
C LEU A 81 -8.65 -6.32 4.93
N PHE A 82 -7.94 -5.42 5.64
CA PHE A 82 -7.92 -5.44 7.10
C PHE A 82 -9.25 -4.99 7.71
N ALA A 83 -9.89 -3.95 7.16
CA ALA A 83 -11.21 -3.53 7.62
C ALA A 83 -12.27 -4.63 7.37
N GLY A 84 -12.19 -5.33 6.24
CA GLY A 84 -13.03 -6.48 5.93
C GLY A 84 -12.83 -7.64 6.92
N ALA A 85 -11.59 -8.03 7.14
CA ALA A 85 -11.22 -9.08 8.08
C ALA A 85 -11.67 -8.75 9.51
N ALA A 86 -11.37 -7.54 9.99
CA ALA A 86 -11.77 -7.08 11.31
C ALA A 86 -13.30 -7.15 11.50
N ARG A 87 -14.08 -6.67 10.52
CA ARG A 87 -15.56 -6.75 10.56
C ARG A 87 -16.07 -8.18 10.65
N ARG A 88 -15.44 -9.13 9.95
CA ARG A 88 -15.82 -10.55 9.99
C ARG A 88 -15.48 -11.19 11.34
N ILE A 89 -14.29 -10.91 11.87
CA ILE A 89 -13.83 -11.44 13.16
C ILE A 89 -14.72 -10.92 14.31
N THR A 90 -14.96 -9.60 14.37
CA THR A 90 -15.77 -9.02 15.45
C THR A 90 -17.21 -9.51 15.44
N LYS A 91 -17.84 -9.66 14.26
CA LYS A 91 -19.19 -10.24 14.15
C LYS A 91 -19.25 -11.68 14.68
N ASN A 92 -18.27 -12.51 14.31
CA ASN A 92 -18.20 -13.89 14.76
C ASN A 92 -17.98 -13.99 16.29
N PHE A 93 -17.19 -13.09 16.88
CA PHE A 93 -16.96 -13.08 18.31
C PHE A 93 -18.21 -12.65 19.10
N SER A 94 -18.89 -11.58 18.65
CA SER A 94 -20.10 -11.09 19.33
C SER A 94 -21.25 -12.10 19.28
N SER A 95 -21.34 -12.92 18.22
CA SER A 95 -22.33 -13.99 18.11
C SER A 95 -22.10 -15.19 19.05
N ARG A 96 -20.91 -15.27 19.68
CA ARG A 96 -20.52 -16.39 20.55
C ARG A 96 -20.61 -16.07 22.04
N LEU A 97 -20.91 -14.83 22.42
CA LEU A 97 -21.05 -14.45 23.82
C LEU A 97 -22.48 -14.69 24.30
N PRO A 98 -22.69 -15.46 25.39
CA PRO A 98 -23.99 -15.56 26.06
C PRO A 98 -24.23 -14.26 26.85
N VAL A 99 -24.69 -13.20 26.18
CA VAL A 99 -25.02 -11.91 26.83
C VAL A 99 -26.54 -11.79 27.11
N ASP A 100 -27.34 -12.76 26.69
CA ASP A 100 -28.82 -12.71 26.80
C ASP A 100 -29.41 -13.72 27.82
N LYS A 101 -28.77 -13.89 28.98
CA LYS A 101 -29.41 -14.58 30.12
C LYS A 101 -29.00 -13.93 31.44
N ALA A 102 -29.45 -12.69 31.66
CA ALA A 102 -29.52 -12.07 32.97
C ALA A 102 -30.72 -11.12 33.01
#